data_AF-A0A9E4F5P3-F1
#
_entry.id   AF-A0A9E4F5P3-F1
#
_cell.length_a   1.000
_cell.length_b   1.000
_cell.length_c   1.000
_cell.angle_alpha   90.00
_cell.angle_beta   90.00
_cell.angle_gamma   90.00
#
_symmetry.space_group_name_H-M   'P 1'
#
loop_
_entity.id
_entity.type
_entity.pdbx_description
1 polymer ?
#
loop_
_entity_poly.entity_id
_entity_poly.type
_entity_poly.pdbx_seq_one_letter_code
_entity_poly.pdbx_strand_id
1 'polypeptide(L)'
;GQPDPAFPYLDGSSGVWGYDFDRGGLVRPSTPDVMSYCSDPHWISDYHFTKAHHFRLADEGSAGDVPVAEPAASLMLWGGVDADGAPFLEPAFPVDAPQLLPDSAGDHRIVGTGGGGETLFSISFAMPVLADADGESSFVFVVPVRPAWQAALAAVTLTGPGGTAALDGDSDSPMAILRDPRTGQVRAILRDLPPQYRTAADATAGVAEPGLEVMFSRGIPDAAA
;
A
#
# COMPACT_ATOMS: atom_id res chain seq x y z
N GLY A 1 26.27 6.83 19.95
CA GLY A 1 24.97 6.97 20.65
C GLY A 1 25.16 6.55 22.09
N GLN A 2 24.41 7.13 23.03
CA GLN A 2 24.32 6.58 24.38
C GLN A 2 23.24 5.49 24.41
N PRO A 3 23.44 4.38 25.15
CA PRO A 3 22.40 3.39 25.37
C PRO A 3 21.17 4.01 26.02
N ASP A 4 19.97 3.57 25.61
CA ASP A 4 18.72 3.99 26.23
C ASP A 4 18.65 3.46 27.67
N PRO A 5 18.65 4.33 28.71
CA PRO A 5 18.65 3.89 30.10
C PRO A 5 17.39 3.12 30.51
N ALA A 6 16.31 3.23 29.74
CA ALA A 6 15.06 2.53 30.00
C ALA A 6 14.99 1.15 29.34
N PHE A 7 16.00 0.74 28.56
CA PHE A 7 16.07 -0.60 28.00
C PHE A 7 16.23 -1.65 29.12
N PRO A 8 15.30 -2.62 29.23
CA PRO A 8 15.25 -3.49 30.41
C PRO A 8 16.28 -4.64 30.39
N TYR A 9 16.85 -4.97 29.23
CA TYR A 9 17.73 -6.13 29.06
C TYR A 9 19.19 -5.71 29.02
N LEU A 10 19.89 -5.87 30.15
CA LEU A 10 21.30 -5.48 30.28
C LEU A 10 22.25 -6.22 29.33
N ASP A 11 21.85 -7.41 28.87
CA ASP A 11 22.60 -8.25 27.93
C ASP A 11 22.25 -7.97 26.46
N GLY A 12 21.38 -7.00 26.17
CA GLY A 12 20.95 -6.70 24.80
C GLY A 12 19.90 -7.67 24.26
N SER A 13 19.33 -8.56 25.07
CA SER A 13 18.39 -9.58 24.59
C SER A 13 17.00 -9.03 24.23
N SER A 14 16.20 -9.87 23.56
CA SER A 14 14.85 -9.55 23.09
C SER A 14 13.76 -9.71 24.16
N GLY A 15 14.05 -10.45 25.22
CA GLY A 15 13.21 -10.58 26.42
C GLY A 15 12.01 -11.53 26.33
N VAL A 16 11.45 -11.72 25.14
CA VAL A 16 10.26 -12.55 24.91
C VAL A 16 10.43 -13.53 23.76
N TRP A 17 9.60 -14.57 23.73
CA TRP A 17 9.54 -15.46 22.58
C TRP A 17 8.96 -14.72 21.37
N GLY A 18 9.69 -14.73 20.26
CA GLY A 18 9.21 -14.26 18.96
C GLY A 18 8.72 -15.41 18.09
N TYR A 19 8.03 -15.08 17.00
CA TYR A 19 7.65 -16.03 15.96
C TYR A 19 8.08 -15.49 14.60
N ASP A 20 9.02 -16.18 13.96
CA ASP A 20 9.48 -15.94 12.59
C ASP A 20 8.55 -16.71 11.65
N PHE A 21 7.68 -15.98 10.94
CA PHE A 21 6.69 -16.57 10.05
C PHE A 21 7.30 -17.07 8.74
N ASP A 22 8.41 -16.48 8.28
CA ASP A 22 9.12 -16.90 7.07
C ASP A 22 9.77 -18.28 7.29
N ARG A 23 10.31 -18.51 8.50
CA ARG A 23 10.92 -19.79 8.88
C ARG A 23 9.98 -20.75 9.62
N GLY A 24 8.76 -20.30 9.95
CA GLY A 24 7.77 -21.07 10.71
C GLY A 24 8.28 -21.53 12.08
N GLY A 25 8.98 -20.65 12.82
CA GLY A 25 9.75 -21.03 13.99
C GLY A 25 9.74 -20.02 15.14
N LEU A 26 10.00 -20.50 16.35
CA LEU A 26 10.13 -19.65 17.53
C LEU A 26 11.52 -19.03 17.63
N VAL A 27 11.56 -17.73 17.90
CA VAL A 27 12.77 -16.96 18.18
C VAL A 27 12.94 -16.85 19.70
N ARG A 28 14.12 -17.22 20.20
CA ARG A 28 14.37 -17.29 21.64
C ARG A 28 14.38 -15.88 22.28
N PRO A 29 13.95 -15.75 23.55
CA PRO A 29 14.07 -14.51 24.31
C PRO A 29 15.51 -13.97 24.42
N SER A 30 16.50 -14.86 24.37
CA SER A 30 17.92 -14.51 24.45
C SER A 30 18.51 -13.99 23.14
N THR A 31 17.71 -13.87 22.08
CA THR A 31 18.19 -13.33 20.78
C THR A 31 18.56 -11.85 20.95
N PRO A 32 19.69 -11.37 20.42
CA PRO A 32 20.05 -9.97 20.48
C PRO A 32 19.00 -9.08 19.80
N ASP A 33 18.66 -7.98 20.45
CA ASP A 33 17.84 -6.91 19.87
C ASP A 33 18.60 -6.22 18.73
N VAL A 34 17.88 -5.69 17.74
CA VAL A 34 18.41 -4.97 16.56
C VAL A 34 19.34 -3.81 16.91
N MET A 35 19.15 -3.18 18.07
CA MET A 35 19.99 -2.10 18.57
C MET A 35 21.24 -2.60 19.32
N SER A 36 21.40 -3.91 19.51
CA SER A 36 22.61 -4.51 20.05
C SER A 36 23.73 -4.45 19.03
N TYR A 37 24.95 -4.11 19.49
CA TYR A 37 26.09 -3.95 18.61
C TYR A 37 26.51 -5.30 17.97
N CYS A 38 26.58 -5.32 16.64
CA CYS A 38 27.24 -6.30 15.77
C CYS A 38 27.01 -7.78 16.10
N SER A 39 25.85 -8.33 15.74
CA SER A 39 25.74 -9.70 15.25
C SER A 39 24.37 -9.95 14.59
N ASP A 40 24.38 -10.62 13.44
CA ASP A 40 23.22 -11.38 12.97
C ASP A 40 22.91 -12.52 13.95
N PRO A 41 21.64 -12.89 14.16
CA PRO A 41 20.44 -12.36 13.51
C PRO A 41 19.81 -11.18 14.26
N HIS A 42 19.37 -10.19 13.47
CA HIS A 42 18.63 -9.02 13.95
C HIS A 42 17.17 -9.37 14.29
N TRP A 43 16.82 -9.38 15.57
CA TRP A 43 15.43 -9.48 16.03
C TRP A 43 15.04 -8.21 16.77
N ILE A 44 13.75 -7.87 16.84
CA ILE A 44 13.27 -6.71 17.60
C ILE A 44 12.77 -7.17 18.97
N SER A 45 13.30 -6.57 20.05
CA SER A 45 12.79 -6.81 21.40
C SER A 45 11.35 -6.33 21.55
N ASP A 46 10.64 -6.86 22.55
CA ASP A 46 9.32 -6.34 22.94
C ASP A 46 9.38 -4.85 23.28
N TYR A 47 10.47 -4.38 23.90
CA TYR A 47 10.68 -2.98 24.23
C TYR A 47 10.71 -2.07 22.99
N HIS A 48 11.58 -2.35 22.02
CA HIS A 48 11.68 -1.53 20.81
C HIS A 48 10.45 -1.68 19.92
N PHE A 49 9.86 -2.89 19.85
CA PHE A 49 8.60 -3.11 19.16
C PHE A 49 7.48 -2.26 19.76
N THR A 50 7.33 -2.27 21.10
CA THR A 50 6.30 -1.48 21.80
C THR A 50 6.50 0.01 21.57
N LYS A 51 7.75 0.50 21.56
CA LYS A 51 8.04 1.90 21.22
C LYS A 51 7.63 2.26 19.80
N ALA A 52 8.01 1.44 18.82
CA ALA A 52 7.62 1.64 17.44
C ALA A 52 6.10 1.60 17.27
N HIS A 53 5.43 0.66 17.93
CA HIS A 53 3.98 0.53 17.94
C HIS A 53 3.30 1.76 18.56
N HIS A 54 3.75 2.22 19.73
CA HIS A 54 3.22 3.42 20.37
C HIS A 54 3.46 4.69 19.54
N PHE A 55 4.63 4.80 18.89
CA PHE A 55 4.89 5.90 17.97
C PHE A 55 3.88 5.91 16.83
N ARG A 56 3.64 4.75 16.19
CA ARG A 56 2.63 4.62 15.15
C ARG A 56 1.23 4.99 15.64
N LEU A 57 0.84 4.52 16.83
CA LEU A 57 -0.45 4.84 17.46
C LEU A 57 -0.61 6.34 17.81
N ALA A 58 0.47 7.00 18.21
CA ALA A 58 0.45 8.44 18.50
C ALA A 58 0.41 9.29 17.22
N ASP A 59 1.09 8.84 16.17
CA ASP A 59 1.10 9.49 14.86
C ASP A 59 -0.30 9.47 14.19
N GLU A 60 -1.14 8.47 14.52
CA GLU A 60 -2.56 8.42 14.08
C GLU A 60 -3.35 9.66 14.51
N GLY A 61 -3.01 10.26 15.65
CA GLY A 61 -3.63 11.50 16.14
C GLY A 61 -3.05 12.78 15.53
N SER A 62 -1.94 12.67 14.79
CA SER A 62 -1.20 13.79 14.20
C SER A 62 -1.47 13.97 12.69
N ALA A 63 -2.36 13.17 12.10
CA ALA A 63 -2.86 13.35 10.74
C ALA A 63 -3.80 14.57 10.58
N GLY A 64 -3.55 15.64 11.34
CA GLY A 64 -4.26 16.91 11.31
C GLY A 64 -3.36 18.04 10.80
N ASP A 65 -3.92 18.87 9.90
CA ASP A 65 -3.39 20.11 9.33
C ASP A 65 -2.61 20.05 8.00
N VAL A 66 -2.91 19.09 7.12
CA VAL A 66 -2.83 19.40 5.68
C VAL A 66 -4.19 19.99 5.29
N PRO A 67 -4.27 21.19 4.67
CA PRO A 67 -5.53 21.69 4.14
C PRO A 67 -6.04 20.70 3.10
N VAL A 68 -7.02 19.89 3.51
CA VAL A 68 -7.66 18.89 2.68
C VAL A 68 -8.50 19.66 1.67
N ALA A 69 -8.12 19.63 0.39
CA ALA A 69 -9.05 20.02 -0.67
C ALA A 69 -10.32 19.17 -0.54
N GLU A 70 -11.48 19.69 -0.93
CA GLU A 70 -12.74 18.97 -0.79
C GLU A 70 -12.61 17.54 -1.35
N PRO A 71 -12.94 16.49 -0.56
CA PRO A 71 -12.97 15.12 -1.03
C PRO A 71 -13.80 15.03 -2.32
N ALA A 72 -13.25 14.34 -3.32
CA ALA A 72 -13.92 14.10 -4.57
C ALA A 72 -13.80 12.62 -4.92
N ALA A 73 -14.87 12.07 -5.50
CA ALA A 73 -14.88 10.73 -6.06
C ALA A 73 -13.71 10.58 -7.06
N SER A 74 -12.74 9.75 -6.70
CA SER A 74 -11.47 9.59 -7.40
C SER A 74 -11.08 8.12 -7.48
N LEU A 75 -10.12 7.83 -8.35
CA LEU A 75 -9.55 6.51 -8.55
C LEU A 75 -8.07 6.55 -8.14
N MET A 76 -7.71 5.72 -7.18
CA MET A 76 -6.31 5.51 -6.80
C MET A 76 -5.67 4.53 -7.78
N LEU A 77 -4.60 4.98 -8.42
CA LEU A 77 -3.77 4.23 -9.35
C LEU A 77 -2.34 4.21 -8.82
N TRP A 78 -1.73 3.04 -8.78
CA TRP A 78 -0.43 2.86 -8.17
C TRP A 78 0.25 1.62 -8.71
N GLY A 79 1.55 1.55 -8.50
CA GLY A 79 2.41 0.54 -9.10
C GLY A 79 3.82 1.09 -9.19
N GLY A 80 4.58 0.61 -10.16
CA GLY A 80 5.98 0.97 -10.21
C GLY A 80 6.76 0.25 -11.29
N VAL A 81 8.07 0.19 -11.05
CA VAL A 81 9.03 -0.58 -11.81
C VAL A 81 9.81 -1.44 -10.82
N ASP A 82 9.93 -2.73 -11.10
CA ASP A 82 10.74 -3.64 -10.28
C ASP A 82 12.25 -3.48 -10.55
N ALA A 83 13.06 -4.23 -9.82
CA ALA A 83 14.52 -4.20 -9.95
C ALA A 83 15.04 -4.60 -11.35
N ASP A 84 14.25 -5.35 -12.12
CA ASP A 84 14.58 -5.76 -13.50
C ASP A 84 14.15 -4.70 -14.54
N GLY A 85 13.50 -3.62 -14.10
CA GLY A 85 13.01 -2.57 -14.97
C GLY A 85 11.61 -2.86 -15.53
N ALA A 86 10.94 -3.94 -15.13
CA ALA A 86 9.62 -4.27 -15.63
C ALA A 86 8.53 -3.46 -14.91
N PRO A 87 7.61 -2.82 -15.64
CA PRO A 87 6.51 -2.09 -15.02
C PRO A 87 5.53 -3.07 -14.37
N PHE A 88 4.95 -2.67 -13.25
CA PHE A 88 3.84 -3.37 -12.61
C PHE A 88 2.75 -2.39 -12.18
N LEU A 89 1.53 -2.89 -12.13
CA LEU A 89 0.38 -2.16 -11.60
C LEU A 89 -0.23 -2.93 -10.44
N GLU A 90 -0.57 -2.20 -9.40
CA GLU A 90 -1.30 -2.71 -8.25
C GLU A 90 -2.80 -2.43 -8.43
N PRO A 91 -3.68 -3.25 -7.84
CA PRO A 91 -5.13 -3.10 -8.02
C PRO A 91 -5.60 -1.68 -7.72
N ALA A 92 -6.49 -1.16 -8.55
CA ALA A 92 -7.02 0.19 -8.44
C ALA A 92 -8.21 0.24 -7.48
N PHE A 93 -8.37 1.37 -6.79
CA PHE A 93 -9.42 1.55 -5.77
C PHE A 93 -10.21 2.84 -5.97
N PRO A 94 -11.55 2.80 -5.86
CA PRO A 94 -12.33 4.02 -5.71
C PRO A 94 -12.03 4.64 -4.34
N VAL A 95 -11.69 5.92 -4.31
CA VAL A 95 -11.39 6.67 -3.09
C VAL A 95 -12.15 8.00 -3.10
N ASP A 96 -12.49 8.50 -1.92
CA ASP A 96 -12.95 9.87 -1.75
C ASP A 96 -11.79 10.71 -1.23
N ALA A 97 -11.03 11.28 -2.15
CA ALA A 97 -9.77 11.94 -1.84
C ALA A 97 -9.44 13.05 -2.86
N PRO A 98 -8.69 14.09 -2.46
CA PRO A 98 -8.16 15.09 -3.38
C PRO A 98 -7.35 14.47 -4.51
N GLN A 99 -7.34 15.14 -5.66
CA GLN A 99 -6.48 14.73 -6.77
C GLN A 99 -4.99 14.79 -6.38
N LEU A 100 -4.26 13.77 -6.80
CA LEU A 100 -2.82 13.68 -6.70
C LEU A 100 -2.29 13.22 -8.06
N LEU A 101 -1.96 14.18 -8.90
CA LEU A 101 -1.46 13.94 -10.26
C LEU A 101 0.07 14.06 -10.27
N PRO A 102 0.76 13.42 -11.24
CA PRO A 102 2.20 13.60 -11.40
C PRO A 102 2.55 15.07 -11.64
N ASP A 103 3.68 15.48 -11.07
CA ASP A 103 4.19 16.85 -11.12
C ASP A 103 5.07 17.13 -12.35
N SER A 104 5.52 16.07 -13.03
CA SER A 104 6.45 16.12 -14.16
C SER A 104 6.08 15.07 -15.20
N ALA A 105 6.15 15.45 -16.47
CA ALA A 105 5.97 14.54 -17.59
C ALA A 105 7.25 13.71 -17.83
N GLY A 106 7.11 12.51 -18.38
CA GLY A 106 8.24 11.62 -18.68
C GLY A 106 7.83 10.44 -19.56
N ASP A 107 8.70 9.43 -19.62
CA ASP A 107 8.60 8.31 -20.55
C ASP A 107 7.56 7.24 -20.14
N HIS A 108 6.99 7.36 -18.93
CA HIS A 108 5.93 6.47 -18.47
C HIS A 108 4.57 7.06 -18.79
N ARG A 109 3.60 6.19 -19.07
CA ARG A 109 2.23 6.59 -19.38
C ARG A 109 1.23 5.63 -18.80
N ILE A 110 0.23 6.15 -18.10
CA ILE A 110 -0.94 5.40 -17.67
C ILE A 110 -2.12 5.81 -18.54
N VAL A 111 -2.83 4.83 -19.08
CA VAL A 111 -4.03 5.03 -19.90
C VAL A 111 -5.16 4.21 -19.30
N GLY A 112 -6.31 4.84 -19.07
CA GLY A 112 -7.56 4.16 -18.77
C GLY A 112 -8.43 4.09 -20.01
N THR A 113 -8.91 2.90 -20.35
CA THR A 113 -9.80 2.65 -21.49
C THR A 113 -11.14 2.11 -21.05
N GLY A 114 -12.21 2.51 -21.73
CA GLY A 114 -13.52 1.95 -21.52
C GLY A 114 -13.77 0.68 -22.33
N GLY A 115 -14.92 0.03 -22.10
CA GLY A 115 -15.26 -1.25 -22.74
C GLY A 115 -15.38 -1.20 -24.27
N GLY A 116 -15.56 -0.02 -24.86
CA GLY A 116 -15.53 0.19 -26.31
C GLY A 116 -14.14 0.47 -26.89
N GLY A 117 -13.09 0.49 -26.05
CA GLY A 117 -11.72 0.83 -26.43
C GLY A 117 -11.43 2.34 -26.46
N GLU A 118 -12.39 3.18 -26.08
CA GLU A 118 -12.20 4.62 -25.96
C GLU A 118 -11.27 4.96 -24.79
N THR A 119 -10.37 5.92 -24.98
CA THR A 119 -9.53 6.44 -23.91
C THR A 119 -10.33 7.37 -23.00
N LEU A 120 -10.47 7.00 -21.73
CA LEU A 120 -11.10 7.80 -20.68
C LEU A 120 -10.12 8.83 -20.12
N PHE A 121 -8.88 8.41 -19.86
CA PHE A 121 -7.80 9.28 -19.41
C PHE A 121 -6.44 8.77 -19.90
N SER A 122 -5.47 9.69 -19.97
CA SER A 122 -4.10 9.40 -20.35
C SER A 122 -3.16 10.37 -19.64
N ILE A 123 -2.25 9.84 -18.82
CA ILE A 123 -1.34 10.62 -17.98
C ILE A 123 0.08 10.15 -18.27
N SER A 124 0.95 11.09 -18.68
CA SER A 124 2.38 10.84 -18.86
C SER A 124 3.16 11.38 -17.67
N PHE A 125 4.18 10.66 -17.21
CA PHE A 125 4.93 11.01 -16.01
C PHE A 125 6.37 10.51 -16.02
N ALA A 126 7.23 11.21 -15.27
CA ALA A 126 8.53 10.69 -14.88
C ALA A 126 8.36 9.81 -13.63
N MET A 127 8.94 8.61 -13.63
CA MET A 127 8.82 7.70 -12.49
C MET A 127 9.52 8.32 -11.26
N PRO A 128 8.84 8.45 -10.10
CA PRO A 128 9.47 8.97 -8.90
C PRO A 128 10.65 8.09 -8.48
N VAL A 129 11.79 8.73 -8.23
CA VAL A 129 12.97 8.04 -7.69
C VAL A 129 12.83 7.96 -6.17
N LEU A 130 12.78 6.75 -5.64
CA LEU A 130 12.81 6.51 -4.20
C LEU A 130 14.26 6.52 -3.73
N ALA A 131 14.54 7.28 -2.67
CA ALA A 131 15.84 7.21 -2.01
C ALA A 131 16.03 5.81 -1.42
N ASP A 132 17.23 5.26 -1.57
CA ASP A 132 17.62 3.94 -1.06
C ASP A 132 16.79 2.75 -1.60
N ALA A 133 16.08 2.93 -2.73
CA ALA A 133 15.48 1.82 -3.45
C ALA A 133 16.52 1.18 -4.37
N ASP A 134 16.73 -0.13 -4.23
CA ASP A 134 17.73 -0.92 -4.97
C ASP A 134 17.32 -1.13 -6.45
N GLY A 135 17.11 -0.03 -7.18
CA GLY A 135 16.66 -0.04 -8.58
C GLY A 135 15.14 -0.05 -8.76
N GLU A 136 14.38 -0.25 -7.68
CA GLU A 136 12.92 -0.20 -7.70
C GLU A 136 12.38 1.23 -7.66
N SER A 137 11.16 1.43 -8.15
CA SER A 137 10.48 2.72 -8.06
C SER A 137 8.98 2.50 -7.95
N SER A 138 8.28 3.39 -7.26
CA SER A 138 6.81 3.31 -7.16
C SER A 138 6.17 4.69 -7.26
N PHE A 139 4.90 4.68 -7.64
CA PHE A 139 4.07 5.87 -7.71
C PHE A 139 2.70 5.59 -7.09
N VAL A 140 2.05 6.66 -6.66
CA VAL A 140 0.63 6.66 -6.29
C VAL A 140 0.01 7.94 -6.84
N PHE A 141 -1.04 7.79 -7.63
CA PHE A 141 -1.82 8.89 -8.18
C PHE A 141 -3.28 8.74 -7.78
N VAL A 142 -3.94 9.87 -7.55
CA VAL A 142 -5.39 9.96 -7.32
C VAL A 142 -5.97 10.77 -8.46
N VAL A 143 -6.65 10.09 -9.37
CA VAL A 143 -7.22 10.68 -10.58
C VAL A 143 -8.72 10.91 -10.36
N PRO A 144 -9.22 12.15 -10.49
CA PRO A 144 -10.66 12.42 -10.36
C PRO A 144 -11.46 11.59 -11.36
N VAL A 145 -12.43 10.80 -10.86
CA VAL A 145 -13.33 10.07 -11.75
C VAL A 145 -14.48 10.98 -12.11
N ARG A 146 -14.75 11.12 -13.41
CA ARG A 146 -16.01 11.69 -13.85
C ARG A 146 -17.09 10.62 -13.68
N PRO A 147 -18.33 10.97 -13.27
CA PRO A 147 -19.40 9.99 -13.04
C PRO A 147 -19.63 9.04 -14.23
N ALA A 148 -19.42 9.52 -15.46
CA ALA A 148 -19.59 8.72 -16.68
C ALA A 148 -18.48 7.67 -16.92
N TRP A 149 -17.33 7.78 -16.25
CA TRP A 149 -16.15 6.95 -16.53
C TRP A 149 -16.01 5.79 -15.57
N GLN A 150 -16.45 5.94 -14.32
CA GLN A 150 -16.28 4.91 -13.29
C GLN A 150 -16.99 3.60 -13.67
N ALA A 151 -18.18 3.69 -14.29
CA ALA A 151 -18.90 2.53 -14.81
C ALA A 151 -18.40 2.06 -16.19
N ALA A 152 -17.60 2.88 -16.89
CA ALA A 152 -17.13 2.58 -18.23
C ALA A 152 -15.72 1.97 -18.26
N LEU A 153 -14.90 2.24 -17.22
CA LEU A 153 -13.51 1.80 -17.15
C LEU A 153 -13.42 0.27 -17.21
N ALA A 154 -12.75 -0.22 -18.25
CA ALA A 154 -12.60 -1.64 -18.52
C ALA A 154 -11.15 -2.12 -18.42
N ALA A 155 -10.17 -1.20 -18.59
CA ALA A 155 -8.77 -1.51 -18.37
C ALA A 155 -7.95 -0.27 -18.01
N VAL A 156 -6.86 -0.50 -17.28
CA VAL A 156 -5.79 0.46 -17.01
C VAL A 156 -4.48 -0.13 -17.52
N THR A 157 -3.71 0.62 -18.28
CA THR A 157 -2.43 0.17 -18.84
C THR A 157 -1.33 1.14 -18.48
N LEU A 158 -0.23 0.63 -17.93
CA LEU A 158 1.02 1.33 -17.70
C LEU A 158 2.03 0.91 -18.76
N THR A 159 2.56 1.88 -19.50
CA THR A 159 3.62 1.67 -20.48
C THR A 159 4.85 2.49 -20.11
N GLY A 160 6.03 1.91 -20.28
CA GLY A 160 7.31 2.59 -20.09
C GLY A 160 8.45 1.89 -20.86
N PRO A 161 9.70 2.34 -20.70
CA PRO A 161 10.86 1.79 -21.41
C PRO A 161 11.05 0.27 -21.21
N GLY A 162 10.69 -0.25 -20.03
CA GLY A 162 10.82 -1.67 -19.69
C GLY A 162 9.64 -2.55 -20.09
N GLY A 163 8.60 -2.00 -20.73
CA GLY A 163 7.47 -2.77 -21.26
C GLY A 163 6.11 -2.20 -20.89
N THR A 164 5.15 -3.10 -20.66
CA THR A 164 3.76 -2.76 -20.40
C THR A 164 3.17 -3.67 -19.32
N ALA A 165 2.41 -3.08 -18.41
CA ALA A 165 1.55 -3.78 -17.45
C ALA A 165 0.10 -3.33 -17.65
N ALA A 166 -0.84 -4.24 -17.44
CA ALA A 166 -2.27 -3.95 -17.57
C ALA A 166 -3.06 -4.53 -16.40
N LEU A 167 -4.15 -3.84 -16.05
CA LEU A 167 -5.20 -4.30 -15.15
C LEU A 167 -6.52 -4.19 -15.88
N ASP A 168 -7.33 -5.23 -15.81
CA ASP A 168 -8.66 -5.34 -16.40
C ASP A 168 -9.55 -6.25 -15.53
N GLY A 169 -10.75 -6.57 -16.00
CA GLY A 169 -11.69 -7.44 -15.27
C GLY A 169 -11.26 -8.90 -15.17
N ASP A 170 -10.29 -9.34 -15.98
CA ASP A 170 -9.75 -10.71 -15.97
C ASP A 170 -8.46 -10.81 -15.13
N SER A 171 -7.94 -9.68 -14.64
CA SER A 171 -6.80 -9.63 -13.74
C SER A 171 -7.18 -10.29 -12.41
N ASP A 172 -6.42 -11.30 -11.98
CA ASP A 172 -6.61 -11.98 -10.68
C ASP A 172 -5.57 -11.51 -9.66
N SER A 173 -5.58 -10.21 -9.37
CA SER A 173 -4.70 -9.57 -8.38
C SER A 173 -5.56 -9.10 -7.20
N PRO A 174 -6.06 -10.01 -6.35
CA PRO A 174 -6.93 -9.65 -5.25
C PRO A 174 -6.16 -8.91 -4.15
N MET A 175 -6.66 -7.74 -3.78
CA MET A 175 -6.06 -6.95 -2.71
C MET A 175 -7.13 -6.31 -1.82
N ALA A 176 -6.85 -6.28 -0.51
CA ALA A 176 -7.62 -5.50 0.45
C ALA A 176 -6.77 -4.41 1.09
N ILE A 177 -7.37 -3.24 1.28
CA ILE A 177 -6.82 -2.15 2.08
C ILE A 177 -7.71 -1.97 3.30
N LEU A 178 -7.11 -2.03 4.47
CA LEU A 178 -7.79 -1.83 5.75
C LEU A 178 -7.41 -0.44 6.23
N ARG A 179 -8.39 0.43 6.51
CA ARG A 179 -8.13 1.80 6.95
C ARG A 179 -9.02 2.22 8.11
N ASP A 180 -8.55 3.20 8.87
CA ASP A 180 -9.37 3.86 9.87
C ASP A 180 -10.44 4.72 9.17
N PRO A 181 -11.75 4.48 9.39
CA PRO A 181 -12.80 5.21 8.70
C PRO A 181 -12.90 6.68 9.13
N ARG A 182 -12.29 7.07 10.26
CA ARG A 182 -12.29 8.46 10.75
C ARG A 182 -11.13 9.26 10.21
N THR A 183 -9.94 8.67 10.18
CA THR A 183 -8.71 9.38 9.80
C THR A 183 -8.26 9.08 8.36
N GLY A 184 -8.81 8.04 7.73
CA GLY A 184 -8.38 7.55 6.43
C GLY A 184 -7.04 6.81 6.45
N GLN A 185 -6.41 6.67 7.61
CA GLN A 185 -5.08 6.07 7.75
C GLN A 185 -5.10 4.58 7.41
N VAL A 186 -4.19 4.15 6.54
CA VAL A 186 -4.02 2.74 6.17
C VAL A 186 -3.42 1.95 7.34
N ARG A 187 -4.13 0.91 7.77
CA ARG A 187 -3.76 -0.03 8.84
C ARG A 187 -3.02 -1.23 8.28
N ALA A 188 -3.48 -1.75 7.14
CA ALA A 188 -2.88 -2.87 6.46
C ALA A 188 -3.21 -2.86 4.97
N ILE A 189 -2.31 -3.46 4.18
CA ILE A 189 -2.50 -3.78 2.76
C ILE A 189 -2.25 -5.28 2.64
N LEU A 190 -3.25 -6.02 2.18
CA LEU A 190 -3.20 -7.47 2.03
C LEU A 190 -3.22 -7.81 0.54
N ARG A 191 -2.05 -8.15 0.00
CA ARG A 191 -1.88 -8.63 -1.38
C ARG A 191 -2.12 -10.14 -1.45
N ASP A 192 -2.42 -10.64 -2.64
CA ASP A 192 -2.56 -12.08 -2.95
C ASP A 192 -3.51 -12.82 -2.00
N LEU A 193 -4.64 -12.21 -1.69
CA LEU A 193 -5.62 -12.76 -0.76
C LEU A 193 -6.02 -14.20 -1.15
N PRO A 194 -5.85 -15.18 -0.24
CA PRO A 194 -6.23 -16.56 -0.50
C PRO A 194 -7.72 -16.67 -0.88
N PRO A 195 -8.10 -17.59 -1.80
CA PRO A 195 -9.47 -17.70 -2.32
C PRO A 195 -10.56 -17.75 -1.24
N GLN A 196 -10.30 -18.41 -0.11
CA GLN A 196 -11.21 -18.51 1.03
C GLN A 196 -11.58 -17.17 1.68
N TYR A 197 -10.75 -16.13 1.52
CA TYR A 197 -10.98 -14.80 2.07
C TYR A 197 -11.51 -13.82 1.04
N ARG A 198 -11.45 -14.14 -0.26
CA ARG A 198 -11.91 -13.23 -1.34
C ARG A 198 -13.40 -12.94 -1.23
N THR A 199 -14.24 -13.97 -1.12
CA THR A 199 -15.70 -13.80 -1.00
C THR A 199 -16.11 -13.00 0.24
N ALA A 200 -15.38 -13.20 1.35
CA ALA A 200 -15.60 -12.42 2.56
C ALA A 200 -15.17 -10.96 2.33
N ALA A 201 -14.01 -10.72 1.74
CA ALA A 201 -13.53 -9.38 1.43
C ALA A 201 -14.46 -8.63 0.46
N ASP A 202 -14.99 -9.30 -0.57
CA ASP A 202 -16.02 -8.77 -1.46
C ASP A 202 -17.29 -8.37 -0.71
N ALA A 203 -17.78 -9.26 0.17
CA ALA A 203 -19.01 -9.02 0.93
C ALA A 203 -18.85 -7.92 2.02
N THR A 204 -17.61 -7.71 2.48
CA THR A 204 -17.26 -6.74 3.51
C THR A 204 -16.71 -5.44 2.91
N ALA A 205 -16.55 -5.36 1.59
CA ALA A 205 -16.07 -4.16 0.91
C ALA A 205 -17.04 -3.00 1.21
N GLY A 206 -16.55 -1.96 1.88
CA GLY A 206 -17.36 -0.84 2.37
C GLY A 206 -18.14 -1.10 3.67
N VAL A 207 -18.04 -2.29 4.27
CA VAL A 207 -18.57 -2.58 5.60
C VAL A 207 -17.49 -2.22 6.63
N ALA A 208 -17.78 -1.20 7.43
CA ALA A 208 -16.95 -0.86 8.57
C ALA A 208 -17.22 -1.84 9.72
N GLU A 209 -16.26 -2.71 10.04
CA GLU A 209 -16.17 -3.24 11.41
C GLU A 209 -16.00 -2.04 12.35
N PRO A 210 -16.44 -2.09 13.64
CA PRO A 210 -16.30 -0.96 14.55
C PRO A 210 -14.83 -0.51 14.66
N GLY A 211 -14.46 0.54 13.93
CA GLY A 211 -13.10 1.10 13.87
C GLY A 211 -12.26 0.74 12.64
N LEU A 212 -12.77 -0.02 11.66
CA LEU A 212 -12.00 -0.38 10.47
C LEU A 212 -12.87 -0.50 9.22
N GLU A 213 -12.51 0.24 8.17
CA GLU A 213 -13.08 0.11 6.83
C GLU A 213 -12.22 -0.83 5.97
N VAL A 214 -12.87 -1.74 5.26
CA VAL A 214 -12.23 -2.64 4.31
C VAL A 214 -12.57 -2.21 2.89
N MET A 215 -11.55 -1.93 2.10
CA MET A 215 -11.66 -1.75 0.65
C MET A 215 -11.12 -2.99 -0.04
N PHE A 216 -11.79 -3.49 -1.08
CA PHE A 216 -11.35 -4.66 -1.84
C PHE A 216 -11.36 -4.39 -3.34
N SER A 217 -10.37 -4.91 -4.06
CA SER A 217 -10.26 -4.84 -5.51
C SER A 217 -9.61 -6.11 -6.04
N ARG A 218 -10.01 -6.54 -7.24
CA ARG A 218 -9.41 -7.69 -7.94
C ARG A 218 -8.46 -7.27 -9.06
N GLY A 219 -8.40 -5.98 -9.37
CA GLY A 219 -7.59 -5.42 -10.45
C GLY A 219 -8.09 -4.03 -10.78
N ILE A 220 -9.24 -3.96 -11.45
CA ILE A 220 -10.03 -2.72 -11.58
C ILE A 220 -11.28 -2.79 -10.69
N PRO A 221 -11.82 -1.66 -10.22
CA PRO A 221 -13.09 -1.65 -9.52
C PRO A 221 -14.19 -2.14 -10.46
N ASP A 222 -15.07 -3.01 -9.97
CA ASP A 222 -16.28 -3.35 -10.72
C ASP A 222 -17.08 -2.07 -10.99
N ALA A 223 -17.57 -1.91 -12.21
CA ALA A 223 -18.61 -0.93 -12.49
C ALA A 223 -19.78 -1.24 -11.56
N ALA A 224 -20.04 -0.36 -10.59
CA ALA A 224 -21.11 -0.55 -9.62
C ALA A 224 -22.40 -0.96 -10.34
N ALA A 225 -22.93 -2.14 -10.00
CA ALA A 225 -24.19 -2.66 -10.50
C ALA A 225 -25.39 -1.84 -9.98
#